data_AF-A0A936G403-F1
#
_entry.id   AF-A0A936G403-F1
#
_cell.length_a   1.000
_cell.length_b   1.000
_cell.length_c   1.000
_cell.angle_alpha   90.00
_cell.angle_beta   90.00
_cell.angle_gamma   90.00
#
_symmetry.space_group_name_H-M   'P 1'
#
loop_
_entity.id
_entity.type
_entity.pdbx_description
1 polymer ?
#
loop_
_entity_poly.entity_id
_entity_poly.type
_entity_poly.pdbx_seq_one_letter_code
_entity_poly.pdbx_strand_id
1 'polypeptide(L)'
;MSRKPLPERRCLEENISRTFKRNHWRLGCLLTSVTMMLNGIGYSETPVTVNEKMKNAGGFQGAFFIPSVLPYVWPNSAFQDFQACEAYPAPLTQIDAAVAQGKPVILQVDWNKQAGIQTHFVLVKERKGEDYVLYDPYKYGGDGPDKEVLLTTRYKYNGAKLASEISGVIWFNAYSTTPPEPPKVTKVEVPAEKFIIYAAEDDLSLRADPSVGGYLWKRMVATTELICLEPKAQVKSKLGVQGQWIQVQDPKGDQGYVAAWYVSETKNKPASSAPVTVSAPAAGSAPKPGGAAPAPKPGGAAPAPTPVPAGALALVPTEELSFRSQPVISNETLIRKVPPTEQLICLEPANQAIPKVGVQNQWLKVRDQNKRMAM
;
A
#
# COMPACT_ATOMS: atom_id res chain seq x y z
N MET A 1 12.62 21.81 -25.80
CA MET A 1 11.73 20.70 -26.21
C MET A 1 10.72 20.46 -25.12
N SER A 2 9.46 20.85 -25.33
CA SER A 2 8.38 20.70 -24.35
C SER A 2 8.03 19.21 -24.22
N ARG A 3 8.25 18.61 -23.04
CA ARG A 3 7.82 17.23 -22.77
C ARG A 3 6.30 17.24 -22.76
N LYS A 4 5.66 16.60 -23.75
CA LYS A 4 4.23 16.32 -23.70
C LYS A 4 3.93 15.57 -22.40
N PRO A 5 2.92 15.96 -21.61
CA PRO A 5 2.53 15.20 -20.42
C PRO A 5 2.14 13.78 -20.83
N LEU A 6 2.55 12.80 -20.02
CA LEU A 6 2.17 11.40 -20.20
C LEU A 6 0.63 11.31 -20.32
N PRO A 7 0.08 10.48 -21.22
CA PRO A 7 -1.37 10.36 -21.46
C PRO A 7 -2.18 10.15 -20.18
N GLU A 8 -1.60 9.42 -19.22
CA GLU A 8 -2.16 9.12 -17.91
C GLU A 8 -2.38 10.38 -17.05
N ARG A 9 -1.44 11.35 -17.08
CA ARG A 9 -1.55 12.61 -16.32
C ARG A 9 -2.71 13.49 -16.80
N ARG A 10 -3.00 13.49 -18.10
CA ARG A 10 -4.09 14.30 -18.66
C ARG A 10 -5.46 13.80 -18.20
N CYS A 11 -5.62 12.47 -18.08
CA CYS A 11 -6.84 11.85 -17.60
C CYS A 11 -7.08 12.16 -16.10
N LEU A 12 -6.02 12.15 -15.30
CA LEU A 12 -6.02 12.57 -13.89
C LEU A 12 -6.46 14.03 -13.71
N GLU A 13 -5.90 14.96 -14.50
CA GLU A 13 -6.20 16.40 -14.38
C GLU A 13 -7.64 16.76 -14.77
N GLU A 14 -8.18 16.15 -15.83
CA GLU A 14 -9.54 16.42 -16.30
C GLU A 14 -10.62 15.96 -15.31
N ASN A 15 -10.41 14.83 -14.64
CA ASN A 15 -11.35 14.29 -13.64
C ASN A 15 -11.34 15.10 -12.34
N ILE A 16 -10.17 15.58 -11.89
CA ILE A 16 -10.05 16.40 -10.68
C ILE A 16 -10.69 17.79 -10.88
N SER A 17 -10.49 18.40 -12.06
CA SER A 17 -11.01 19.75 -12.37
C SER A 17 -12.54 19.86 -12.36
N ARG A 18 -13.25 18.81 -12.81
CA ARG A 18 -14.73 18.80 -12.86
C ARG A 18 -15.38 18.82 -11.48
N THR A 19 -14.76 18.22 -10.47
CA THR A 19 -15.34 18.06 -9.13
C THR A 19 -15.20 19.31 -8.26
N PHE A 20 -14.27 20.23 -8.52
CA PHE A 20 -13.91 21.32 -7.60
C PHE A 20 -15.02 22.38 -7.33
N LYS A 21 -16.18 22.34 -8.02
CA LYS A 21 -17.12 23.49 -8.12
C LYS A 21 -18.19 23.70 -7.02
N ARG A 22 -18.35 22.89 -5.94
CA ARG A 22 -19.45 23.07 -4.95
C ARG A 22 -19.09 22.83 -3.47
N ASN A 23 -19.02 23.89 -2.66
CA ASN A 23 -19.18 23.88 -1.18
C ASN A 23 -18.28 22.93 -0.32
N HIS A 24 -17.04 22.67 -0.74
CA HIS A 24 -16.19 21.61 -0.20
C HIS A 24 -15.46 21.90 1.14
N TRP A 25 -15.30 23.15 1.55
CA TRP A 25 -14.46 23.52 2.71
C TRP A 25 -15.03 23.10 4.07
N ARG A 26 -16.32 22.75 4.16
CA ARG A 26 -16.97 22.36 5.43
C ARG A 26 -16.63 20.95 5.92
N LEU A 27 -16.05 20.11 5.07
CA LEU A 27 -15.84 18.69 5.36
C LEU A 27 -14.37 18.34 5.68
N GLY A 28 -13.51 19.35 5.79
CA GLY A 28 -12.10 19.21 6.14
C GLY A 28 -11.18 19.03 4.92
N CYS A 29 -9.92 19.45 5.09
CA CYS A 29 -8.89 19.41 4.05
C CYS A 29 -8.45 17.99 3.69
N LEU A 30 -8.35 17.09 4.66
CA LEU A 30 -7.98 15.69 4.40
C LEU A 30 -9.01 14.98 3.54
N LEU A 31 -10.29 15.04 3.92
CA LEU A 31 -11.38 14.39 3.17
C LEU A 31 -11.47 14.91 1.73
N THR A 32 -11.30 16.22 1.57
CA THR A 32 -11.32 16.84 0.24
C THR A 32 -10.11 16.41 -0.59
N SER A 33 -8.92 16.33 0.01
CA SER A 33 -7.71 15.81 -0.64
C SER A 33 -7.88 14.34 -1.06
N VAL A 34 -8.47 13.52 -0.20
CA VAL A 34 -8.83 12.12 -0.51
C VAL A 34 -9.84 12.07 -1.65
N THR A 35 -10.83 12.96 -1.69
CA THR A 35 -11.80 13.00 -2.80
C THR A 35 -11.11 13.31 -4.13
N MET A 36 -10.21 14.29 -4.16
CA MET A 36 -9.43 14.62 -5.35
C MET A 36 -8.57 13.43 -5.79
N MET A 37 -7.93 12.75 -4.84
CA MET A 37 -7.20 11.52 -5.09
C MET A 37 -8.09 10.43 -5.72
N LEU A 38 -9.24 10.14 -5.11
CA LEU A 38 -10.17 9.10 -5.57
C LEU A 38 -10.62 9.36 -7.01
N ASN A 39 -10.92 10.62 -7.34
CA ASN A 39 -11.31 11.01 -8.70
C ASN A 39 -10.14 10.92 -9.67
N GLY A 40 -8.93 11.20 -9.20
CA GLY A 40 -7.71 10.99 -9.97
C GLY A 40 -7.51 9.52 -10.37
N ILE A 41 -7.87 8.58 -9.51
CA ILE A 41 -7.73 7.13 -9.76
C ILE A 41 -8.98 6.50 -10.41
N GLY A 42 -9.87 7.32 -10.97
CA GLY A 42 -10.98 6.87 -11.81
C GLY A 42 -12.32 6.70 -11.12
N TYR A 43 -12.48 7.14 -9.87
CA TYR A 43 -13.80 7.26 -9.24
C TYR A 43 -14.48 8.59 -9.60
N SER A 44 -15.77 8.70 -9.27
CA SER A 44 -16.56 9.91 -9.44
C SER A 44 -17.29 10.24 -8.15
N GLU A 45 -16.55 10.81 -7.20
CA GLU A 45 -17.02 11.17 -5.87
C GLU A 45 -17.04 12.69 -5.67
N THR A 46 -17.88 13.12 -4.74
CA THR A 46 -17.82 14.45 -4.12
C THR A 46 -17.39 14.29 -2.66
N PRO A 47 -16.88 15.33 -1.99
CA PRO A 47 -16.56 15.24 -0.58
C PRO A 47 -17.76 14.83 0.29
N VAL A 48 -18.99 15.18 -0.11
CA VAL A 48 -20.21 14.71 0.56
C VAL A 48 -20.35 13.20 0.44
N THR A 49 -20.23 12.65 -0.77
CA THR A 49 -20.36 11.19 -0.98
C THR A 49 -19.22 10.42 -0.33
N VAL A 50 -17.99 10.98 -0.33
CA VAL A 50 -16.87 10.38 0.41
C VAL A 50 -17.15 10.36 1.91
N ASN A 51 -17.62 11.47 2.47
CA ASN A 51 -17.96 11.59 3.89
C ASN A 51 -19.02 10.54 4.30
N GLU A 52 -20.11 10.45 3.56
CA GLU A 52 -21.22 9.54 3.86
C GLU A 52 -20.78 8.08 3.79
N LYS A 53 -20.05 7.70 2.73
CA LYS A 53 -19.55 6.33 2.58
C LYS A 53 -18.53 5.97 3.65
N MET A 54 -17.62 6.88 4.00
CA MET A 54 -16.67 6.66 5.10
C MET A 54 -17.38 6.54 6.45
N LYS A 55 -18.37 7.37 6.75
CA LYS A 55 -19.19 7.24 7.98
C LYS A 55 -19.86 5.88 8.07
N ASN A 56 -20.50 5.44 6.98
CA ASN A 56 -21.18 4.15 6.94
C ASN A 56 -20.21 2.96 7.10
N ALA A 57 -18.95 3.13 6.72
CA ALA A 57 -17.90 2.12 6.86
C ALA A 57 -17.11 2.22 8.18
N GLY A 58 -17.47 3.13 9.10
CA GLY A 58 -16.71 3.34 10.34
C GLY A 58 -15.37 4.06 10.14
N GLY A 59 -15.20 4.78 9.03
CA GLY A 59 -14.00 5.52 8.65
C GLY A 59 -13.72 6.78 9.47
N PHE A 60 -14.39 6.96 10.61
CA PHE A 60 -14.19 8.08 11.51
C PHE A 60 -14.25 7.66 12.98
N GLN A 61 -13.37 8.22 13.79
CA GLN A 61 -13.46 8.21 15.25
C GLN A 61 -13.58 9.65 15.75
N GLY A 62 -14.80 10.09 16.04
CA GLY A 62 -15.07 11.51 16.26
C GLY A 62 -14.74 12.33 15.01
N ALA A 63 -13.86 13.31 15.13
CA ALA A 63 -13.37 14.11 14.00
C ALA A 63 -12.17 13.46 13.25
N PHE A 64 -11.59 12.39 13.79
CA PHE A 64 -10.44 11.73 13.18
C PHE A 64 -10.88 10.89 11.98
N PHE A 65 -10.30 11.19 10.82
CA PHE A 65 -10.43 10.39 9.61
C PHE A 65 -9.52 9.16 9.71
N ILE A 66 -10.02 7.98 9.32
CA ILE A 66 -9.28 6.71 9.41
C ILE A 66 -8.92 6.24 7.98
N PRO A 67 -7.72 6.56 7.46
CA PRO A 67 -7.36 6.25 6.08
C PRO A 67 -7.37 4.75 5.75
N SER A 68 -7.09 3.89 6.72
CA SER A 68 -7.12 2.44 6.55
C SER A 68 -8.50 1.88 6.23
N VAL A 69 -9.59 2.66 6.39
CA VAL A 69 -10.93 2.23 5.99
C VAL A 69 -11.20 2.44 4.49
N LEU A 70 -10.44 3.32 3.82
CA LEU A 70 -10.62 3.64 2.40
C LEU A 70 -10.68 2.41 1.47
N PRO A 71 -9.81 1.39 1.60
CA PRO A 71 -9.79 0.25 0.68
C PRO A 71 -11.06 -0.61 0.75
N TYR A 72 -11.84 -0.54 1.83
CA TYR A 72 -13.11 -1.26 1.98
C TYR A 72 -14.28 -0.55 1.30
N VAL A 73 -14.14 0.73 1.00
CA VAL A 73 -15.14 1.55 0.30
C VAL A 73 -14.76 1.73 -1.17
N TRP A 74 -13.48 1.98 -1.44
CA TRP A 74 -12.91 2.16 -2.78
C TRP A 74 -11.75 1.19 -2.98
N PRO A 75 -12.00 -0.04 -3.49
CA PRO A 75 -11.01 -1.12 -3.51
C PRO A 75 -9.72 -0.82 -4.29
N ASN A 76 -9.77 0.10 -5.25
CA ASN A 76 -8.60 0.52 -6.04
C ASN A 76 -7.70 1.53 -5.31
N SER A 77 -8.12 2.04 -4.15
CA SER A 77 -7.31 2.86 -3.25
C SER A 77 -6.76 1.98 -2.13
N ALA A 78 -5.44 1.88 -2.00
CA ALA A 78 -4.81 1.30 -0.82
C ALA A 78 -4.10 2.38 -0.01
N PHE A 79 -4.54 2.56 1.23
CA PHE A 79 -3.72 3.22 2.23
C PHE A 79 -2.45 2.40 2.46
N GLN A 80 -1.30 3.07 2.57
CA GLN A 80 -0.03 2.40 2.82
C GLN A 80 0.50 2.72 4.19
N ASP A 81 0.62 4.02 4.48
CA ASP A 81 1.23 4.50 5.71
C ASP A 81 0.97 6.00 5.92
N PHE A 82 1.13 6.45 7.16
CA PHE A 82 1.28 7.86 7.51
C PHE A 82 2.66 8.06 8.14
N GLN A 83 3.51 8.81 7.46
CA GLN A 83 4.85 9.12 7.93
C GLN A 83 4.89 10.53 8.54
N ALA A 84 5.01 10.62 9.87
CA ALA A 84 5.20 11.89 10.56
C ALA A 84 6.59 12.49 10.24
N CYS A 85 6.62 13.79 9.96
CA CYS A 85 7.83 14.55 9.57
C CYS A 85 8.04 15.80 10.44
N GLU A 86 7.46 15.81 11.64
CA GLU A 86 7.44 16.98 12.53
C GLU A 86 8.80 17.18 13.21
N ALA A 87 9.46 16.07 13.53
CA ALA A 87 10.80 16.04 14.14
C ALA A 87 11.92 15.77 13.12
N TYR A 88 11.60 15.43 11.87
CA TYR A 88 12.56 14.98 10.87
C TYR A 88 12.23 15.53 9.48
N PRO A 89 13.22 15.83 8.63
CA PRO A 89 12.97 16.30 7.27
C PRO A 89 12.07 15.35 6.48
N ALA A 90 11.10 15.92 5.76
CA ALA A 90 10.22 15.12 4.92
C ALA A 90 10.99 14.37 3.82
N PRO A 91 10.55 13.15 3.47
CA PRO A 91 11.26 12.27 2.57
C PRO A 91 11.09 12.66 1.09
N LEU A 92 11.71 13.76 0.67
CA LEU A 92 11.49 14.34 -0.67
C LEU A 92 11.75 13.34 -1.80
N THR A 93 12.81 12.54 -1.72
CA THR A 93 13.13 11.53 -2.75
C THR A 93 12.03 10.48 -2.91
N GLN A 94 11.37 10.07 -1.82
CA GLN A 94 10.29 9.09 -1.88
C GLN A 94 9.00 9.72 -2.40
N ILE A 95 8.73 10.98 -2.04
CA ILE A 95 7.59 11.75 -2.58
C ILE A 95 7.76 11.91 -4.09
N ASP A 96 8.95 12.31 -4.53
CA ASP A 96 9.29 12.45 -5.95
C ASP A 96 9.07 11.15 -6.72
N ALA A 97 9.59 10.04 -6.18
CA ALA A 97 9.45 8.73 -6.80
C ALA A 97 7.99 8.30 -6.92
N ALA A 98 7.18 8.52 -5.88
CA ALA A 98 5.76 8.20 -5.89
C ALA A 98 5.00 9.05 -6.92
N VAL A 99 5.21 10.37 -6.91
CA VAL A 99 4.59 11.30 -7.87
C VAL A 99 5.03 11.01 -9.31
N ALA A 100 6.29 10.62 -9.51
CA ALA A 100 6.79 10.20 -10.83
C ALA A 100 6.12 8.90 -11.32
N GLN A 101 5.77 7.99 -10.42
CA GLN A 101 5.01 6.76 -10.69
C GLN A 101 3.49 7.00 -10.84
N GLY A 102 3.02 8.25 -10.75
CA GLY A 102 1.59 8.56 -10.77
C GLY A 102 0.83 8.14 -9.52
N LYS A 103 1.54 7.79 -8.43
CA LYS A 103 0.92 7.45 -7.15
C LYS A 103 0.46 8.71 -6.43
N PRO A 104 -0.75 8.72 -5.84
CA PRO A 104 -1.22 9.86 -5.08
C PRO A 104 -0.48 9.99 -3.75
N VAL A 105 -0.11 11.23 -3.42
CA VAL A 105 0.57 11.58 -2.16
C VAL A 105 -0.16 12.79 -1.55
N ILE A 106 -0.67 12.63 -0.33
CA ILE A 106 -1.25 13.73 0.44
C ILE A 106 -0.22 14.17 1.47
N LEU A 107 0.04 15.47 1.54
CA LEU A 107 0.98 16.07 2.48
C LEU A 107 0.21 16.74 3.61
N GLN A 108 0.69 16.56 4.83
CA GLN A 108 0.36 17.41 5.95
C GLN A 108 1.32 18.61 5.96
N VAL A 109 0.76 19.81 6.09
CA VAL A 109 1.51 21.07 6.16
C VAL A 109 0.96 21.93 7.29
N ASP A 110 1.76 22.91 7.72
CA ASP A 110 1.31 23.91 8.69
C ASP A 110 0.56 25.04 7.99
N TRP A 111 -0.64 25.38 8.47
CA TRP A 111 -1.52 26.37 7.86
C TRP A 111 -1.11 27.80 8.20
N ASN A 112 -0.60 28.06 9.41
CA ASN A 112 -0.27 29.42 9.85
C ASN A 112 0.78 29.46 10.97
N LYS A 113 1.22 30.67 11.36
CA LYS A 113 2.31 30.90 12.35
C LYS A 113 1.90 30.74 13.82
N GLN A 114 0.66 30.34 14.13
CA GLN A 114 0.27 30.14 15.52
C GLN A 114 1.12 29.02 16.14
N ALA A 115 1.30 29.09 17.45
CA ALA A 115 2.09 28.08 18.16
C ALA A 115 1.44 26.69 18.01
N GLY A 116 2.26 25.70 17.67
CA GLY A 116 1.81 24.35 17.36
C GLY A 116 1.29 24.21 15.93
N ILE A 117 1.31 22.98 15.40
CA ILE A 117 0.97 22.70 14.00
C ILE A 117 -0.52 22.99 13.77
N GLN A 118 -0.79 23.92 12.85
CA GLN A 118 -2.13 24.20 12.37
C GLN A 118 -2.41 23.29 11.19
N THR A 119 -2.81 22.06 11.47
CA THR A 119 -2.85 20.97 10.48
C THR A 119 -3.67 21.31 9.24
N HIS A 120 -3.02 21.28 8.08
CA HIS A 120 -3.66 21.29 6.77
C HIS A 120 -3.22 20.08 5.94
N PHE A 121 -4.07 19.65 5.02
CA PHE A 121 -3.77 18.56 4.10
C PHE A 121 -3.96 19.01 2.66
N VAL A 122 -2.98 18.70 1.82
CA VAL A 122 -2.95 19.03 0.39
C VAL A 122 -2.57 17.82 -0.42
N LEU A 123 -3.12 17.69 -1.64
CA LEU A 123 -2.73 16.62 -2.56
C LEU A 123 -1.64 17.14 -3.50
N VAL A 124 -0.54 16.40 -3.65
CA VAL A 124 0.51 16.75 -4.61
C VAL A 124 -0.01 16.53 -6.03
N LYS A 125 0.03 17.59 -6.85
CA LYS A 125 -0.27 17.50 -8.28
C LYS A 125 0.95 16.98 -9.04
N GLU A 126 2.07 17.68 -8.88
CA GLU A 126 3.34 17.31 -9.52
C GLU A 126 4.54 18.01 -8.88
N ARG A 127 5.74 17.51 -9.15
CA ARG A 127 6.98 18.23 -8.88
C ARG A 127 7.26 19.27 -9.96
N LYS A 128 7.58 20.50 -9.53
CA LYS A 128 8.00 21.60 -10.40
C LYS A 128 9.26 22.26 -9.86
N GLY A 129 10.40 21.98 -10.51
CA GLY A 129 11.70 22.44 -10.04
C GLY A 129 12.02 21.87 -8.65
N GLU A 130 12.22 22.77 -7.68
CA GLU A 130 12.50 22.45 -6.28
C GLU A 130 11.26 22.52 -5.37
N ASP A 131 10.05 22.56 -5.94
CA ASP A 131 8.79 22.67 -5.20
C ASP A 131 7.73 21.69 -5.74
N TYR A 132 6.58 21.64 -5.07
CA TYR A 132 5.40 20.89 -5.48
C TYR A 132 4.27 21.83 -5.88
N VAL A 133 3.65 21.53 -7.02
CA VAL A 133 2.33 22.10 -7.36
C VAL A 133 1.29 21.30 -6.60
N LEU A 134 0.32 22.00 -6.00
CA LEU A 134 -0.68 21.42 -5.11
C LEU A 134 -2.09 21.49 -5.71
N TYR A 135 -2.85 20.44 -5.46
CA TYR A 135 -4.29 20.52 -5.33
C TYR A 135 -4.63 20.85 -3.87
N ASP A 136 -4.95 22.11 -3.63
CA ASP A 136 -5.26 22.63 -2.30
C ASP A 136 -6.78 22.65 -2.07
N PRO A 137 -7.29 21.93 -1.06
CA PRO A 137 -8.70 21.97 -0.68
C PRO A 137 -9.23 23.36 -0.32
N TYR A 138 -8.34 24.25 0.14
CA TYR A 138 -8.72 25.59 0.55
C TYR A 138 -8.44 26.58 -0.57
N LYS A 139 -9.50 27.27 -1.00
CA LYS A 139 -9.42 28.27 -2.05
C LYS A 139 -9.14 29.65 -1.45
N TYR A 140 -7.96 30.20 -1.68
CA TYR A 140 -7.64 31.58 -1.31
C TYR A 140 -8.16 32.57 -2.37
N GLY A 141 -8.22 33.85 -2.00
CA GLY A 141 -8.52 34.93 -2.93
C GLY A 141 -7.56 34.93 -4.12
N GLY A 142 -8.09 34.97 -5.34
CA GLY A 142 -7.31 34.91 -6.57
C GLY A 142 -6.85 33.51 -6.97
N ASP A 143 -7.34 32.44 -6.33
CA ASP A 143 -7.16 31.08 -6.83
C ASP A 143 -8.18 30.74 -7.91
N GLY A 144 -7.70 30.04 -8.94
CA GLY A 144 -8.46 29.62 -10.10
C GLY A 144 -7.85 28.37 -10.72
N PRO A 145 -8.58 27.69 -11.62
CA PRO A 145 -8.16 26.42 -12.20
C PRO A 145 -6.82 26.50 -12.97
N ASP A 146 -6.50 27.68 -13.52
CA ASP A 146 -5.29 27.89 -14.32
C ASP A 146 -4.09 28.39 -13.49
N LYS A 147 -4.29 28.64 -12.19
CA LYS A 147 -3.24 29.14 -11.31
C LYS A 147 -2.58 27.97 -10.58
N GLU A 148 -1.28 27.84 -10.77
CA GLU A 148 -0.48 26.92 -9.98
C GLU A 148 -0.32 27.42 -8.55
N VAL A 149 -0.45 26.48 -7.62
CA VAL A 149 -0.20 26.71 -6.19
C VAL A 149 1.05 25.95 -5.81
N LEU A 150 2.14 26.66 -5.56
CA LEU A 150 3.39 26.07 -5.08
C LEU A 150 3.38 25.94 -3.55
N LEU A 151 3.85 24.79 -3.04
CA LEU A 151 3.83 24.49 -1.59
C LEU A 151 4.57 25.56 -0.81
N THR A 152 5.84 25.84 -1.12
CA THR A 152 6.65 26.78 -0.31
C THR A 152 6.27 28.25 -0.53
N THR A 153 5.48 28.55 -1.56
CA THR A 153 4.91 29.90 -1.72
C THR A 153 3.73 30.11 -0.76
N ARG A 154 2.94 29.04 -0.54
CA ARG A 154 1.70 29.08 0.26
C ARG A 154 1.92 28.75 1.73
N TYR A 155 2.62 27.66 2.01
CA TYR A 155 2.93 27.17 3.35
C TYR A 155 4.43 27.35 3.58
N LYS A 156 4.77 28.35 4.41
CA LYS A 156 6.14 28.85 4.59
C LYS A 156 6.42 29.24 6.03
N TYR A 157 5.90 28.45 6.95
CA TYR A 157 5.90 28.76 8.37
C TYR A 157 7.07 28.11 9.11
N ASN A 158 7.81 27.22 8.44
CA ASN A 158 8.94 26.45 8.94
C ASN A 158 10.22 26.72 8.12
N GLY A 159 10.45 27.97 7.75
CA GLY A 159 11.68 28.41 7.07
C GLY A 159 11.65 28.31 5.54
N ALA A 160 10.48 28.06 4.95
CA ALA A 160 10.22 28.03 3.50
C ALA A 160 11.09 27.02 2.73
N LYS A 161 11.47 25.92 3.38
CA LYS A 161 12.17 24.81 2.72
C LYS A 161 11.22 23.63 2.59
N LEU A 162 11.15 23.04 1.41
CA LEU A 162 10.19 21.98 1.10
C LEU A 162 10.17 20.85 2.14
N ALA A 163 11.35 20.38 2.58
CA ALA A 163 11.48 19.31 3.55
C ALA A 163 11.02 19.69 4.98
N SER A 164 11.02 20.98 5.34
CA SER A 164 10.60 21.45 6.66
C SER A 164 9.16 21.94 6.70
N GLU A 165 8.56 22.29 5.55
CA GLU A 165 7.15 22.70 5.48
C GLU A 165 6.17 21.52 5.45
N ILE A 166 6.68 20.31 5.17
CA ILE A 166 5.90 19.07 5.18
C ILE A 166 6.06 18.44 6.56
N SER A 167 4.99 18.46 7.35
CA SER A 167 4.93 17.87 8.70
C SER A 167 4.45 16.42 8.70
N GLY A 168 3.99 15.90 7.56
CA GLY A 168 3.62 14.49 7.45
C GLY A 168 3.27 14.10 6.02
N VAL A 169 3.31 12.80 5.73
CA VAL A 169 3.01 12.26 4.41
C VAL A 169 2.05 11.08 4.54
N ILE A 170 0.92 11.14 3.84
CA ILE A 170 -0.03 10.03 3.72
C ILE A 170 0.20 9.37 2.36
N TRP A 171 0.60 8.10 2.42
CA TRP A 171 0.94 7.31 1.25
C TRP A 171 -0.23 6.46 0.79
N PHE A 172 -0.47 6.49 -0.51
CA PHE A 172 -1.47 5.66 -1.16
C PHE A 172 -0.88 4.92 -2.36
N ASN A 173 -1.38 3.71 -2.58
CA ASN A 173 -1.24 3.00 -3.84
C ASN A 173 -2.56 3.04 -4.60
N ALA A 174 -2.48 3.17 -5.92
CA ALA A 174 -3.61 3.02 -6.82
C ALA A 174 -3.38 1.76 -7.67
N TYR A 175 -4.33 0.83 -7.67
CA TYR A 175 -4.18 -0.44 -8.39
C TYR A 175 -4.50 -0.34 -9.88
N SER A 176 -5.23 0.70 -10.30
CA SER A 176 -5.43 1.08 -11.70
C SER A 176 -5.98 2.52 -11.78
N THR A 177 -5.57 3.31 -12.77
CA THR A 177 -6.13 4.65 -13.05
C THR A 177 -7.45 4.58 -13.82
N THR A 178 -7.78 3.41 -14.37
CA THR A 178 -9.05 3.12 -15.01
C THR A 178 -9.58 1.84 -14.39
N PRO A 179 -10.60 1.89 -13.52
CA PRO A 179 -11.26 0.68 -13.06
C PRO A 179 -11.66 -0.14 -14.29
N PRO A 180 -11.28 -1.43 -14.40
CA PRO A 180 -11.81 -2.26 -15.47
C PRO A 180 -13.34 -2.24 -15.38
N GLU A 181 -14.07 -2.36 -16.49
CA GLU A 181 -15.52 -2.49 -16.38
C GLU A 181 -15.85 -3.73 -15.52
N PRO A 182 -16.73 -3.63 -14.51
CA PRO A 182 -17.05 -4.77 -13.66
C PRO A 182 -17.61 -5.90 -14.53
N PRO A 183 -17.01 -7.11 -14.48
CA PRO A 183 -17.53 -8.23 -15.24
C PRO A 183 -18.91 -8.63 -14.74
N LYS A 184 -19.69 -9.35 -15.54
CA LYS A 184 -21.00 -9.83 -15.10
C LYS A 184 -20.84 -10.78 -13.91
N VAL A 185 -21.48 -10.45 -12.78
CA VAL A 185 -21.48 -11.30 -11.59
C VAL A 185 -22.16 -12.63 -11.92
N THR A 186 -21.42 -13.72 -11.81
CA THR A 186 -21.92 -15.08 -11.98
C THR A 186 -21.84 -15.77 -10.62
N LYS A 187 -23.00 -16.04 -10.01
CA LYS A 187 -23.07 -16.77 -8.74
C LYS A 187 -23.24 -18.26 -9.00
N VAL A 188 -22.47 -19.08 -8.30
CA VAL A 188 -22.66 -20.52 -8.23
C VAL A 188 -23.51 -20.87 -7.01
N GLU A 189 -24.12 -22.05 -7.02
CA GLU A 189 -24.89 -22.53 -5.88
C GLU A 189 -23.99 -22.75 -4.68
N VAL A 190 -24.47 -22.38 -3.49
CA VAL A 190 -23.76 -22.63 -2.24
C VAL A 190 -23.87 -24.10 -1.89
N PRO A 191 -22.75 -24.83 -1.73
CA PRO A 191 -22.79 -26.23 -1.34
C PRO A 191 -23.56 -26.46 -0.02
N ALA A 192 -24.30 -27.57 0.06
CA ALA A 192 -25.04 -27.93 1.28
C ALA A 192 -24.10 -28.12 2.48
N GLU A 193 -22.93 -28.75 2.26
CA GLU A 193 -21.83 -28.75 3.24
C GLU A 193 -21.08 -27.41 3.14
N LYS A 194 -21.41 -26.48 4.03
CA LYS A 194 -20.72 -25.19 4.13
C LYS A 194 -19.34 -25.37 4.77
N PHE A 195 -18.32 -25.62 3.95
CA PHE A 195 -16.94 -25.59 4.43
C PHE A 195 -16.48 -24.14 4.61
N ILE A 196 -16.16 -23.74 5.84
CA ILE A 196 -15.82 -22.36 6.19
C ILE A 196 -14.31 -22.20 6.32
N ILE A 197 -13.80 -21.11 5.74
CA ILE A 197 -12.44 -20.62 5.94
C ILE A 197 -12.49 -19.15 6.36
N TYR A 198 -11.36 -18.60 6.80
CA TYR A 198 -11.25 -17.26 7.34
C TYR A 198 -10.16 -16.47 6.62
N ALA A 199 -10.40 -15.18 6.41
CA ALA A 199 -9.34 -14.25 6.05
C ALA A 199 -8.23 -14.26 7.12
N ALA A 200 -6.99 -14.48 6.70
CA ALA A 200 -5.86 -14.57 7.62
C ALA A 200 -5.31 -13.20 8.03
N GLU A 201 -5.55 -12.17 7.23
CA GLU A 201 -5.12 -10.79 7.43
C GLU A 201 -6.15 -9.81 6.84
N ASP A 202 -5.97 -8.53 7.16
CA ASP A 202 -6.77 -7.43 6.61
C ASP A 202 -6.50 -7.25 5.11
N ASP A 203 -7.37 -6.49 4.44
CA ASP A 203 -7.29 -6.21 3.01
C ASP A 203 -7.36 -7.44 2.06
N LEU A 204 -7.92 -8.56 2.51
CA LEU A 204 -8.12 -9.75 1.67
C LEU A 204 -8.97 -9.39 0.44
N SER A 205 -8.41 -9.59 -0.74
CA SER A 205 -9.05 -9.26 -2.02
C SER A 205 -10.05 -10.34 -2.45
N LEU A 206 -11.30 -9.96 -2.70
CA LEU A 206 -12.27 -10.77 -3.42
C LEU A 206 -12.24 -10.36 -4.90
N ARG A 207 -11.95 -11.29 -5.79
CA ARG A 207 -11.74 -11.02 -7.22
C ARG A 207 -12.72 -11.74 -8.12
N ALA A 208 -12.93 -11.21 -9.32
CA ALA A 208 -13.80 -11.83 -10.33
C ALA A 208 -13.23 -13.12 -10.91
N ASP A 209 -11.90 -13.22 -10.97
CA ASP A 209 -11.16 -14.34 -11.55
C ASP A 209 -10.02 -14.76 -10.62
N PRO A 210 -9.52 -16.01 -10.71
CA PRO A 210 -8.40 -16.51 -9.91
C PRO A 210 -7.04 -15.93 -10.38
N SER A 211 -6.89 -14.61 -10.29
CA SER A 211 -5.70 -13.88 -10.73
C SER A 211 -5.53 -12.59 -9.94
N VAL A 212 -4.28 -12.21 -9.64
CA VAL A 212 -3.95 -10.94 -8.98
C VAL A 212 -4.26 -9.71 -9.86
N GLY A 213 -4.38 -9.91 -11.18
CA GLY A 213 -4.82 -8.89 -12.13
C GLY A 213 -6.32 -8.89 -12.41
N GLY A 214 -7.07 -9.87 -11.88
CA GLY A 214 -8.52 -9.96 -12.07
C GLY A 214 -9.26 -8.80 -11.40
N TYR A 215 -10.44 -8.45 -11.90
CA TYR A 215 -11.24 -7.34 -11.37
C TYR A 215 -11.46 -7.49 -9.85
N LEU A 216 -11.14 -6.44 -9.10
CA LEU A 216 -11.24 -6.42 -7.64
C LEU A 216 -12.66 -6.00 -7.22
N TRP A 217 -13.43 -6.93 -6.68
CA TRP A 217 -14.78 -6.64 -6.19
C TRP A 217 -14.76 -5.82 -4.92
N LYS A 218 -13.97 -6.27 -3.94
CA LYS A 218 -13.87 -5.65 -2.62
C LYS A 218 -12.65 -6.15 -1.87
N ARG A 219 -12.37 -5.49 -0.75
CA ARG A 219 -11.46 -5.95 0.28
C ARG A 219 -12.24 -6.38 1.52
N MET A 220 -11.68 -7.31 2.28
CA MET A 220 -12.28 -7.88 3.48
C MET A 220 -11.28 -7.85 4.62
N VAL A 221 -11.78 -7.59 5.83
CA VAL A 221 -10.97 -7.57 7.04
C VAL A 221 -10.54 -8.98 7.45
N ALA A 222 -9.50 -9.07 8.27
CA ALA A 222 -9.07 -10.30 8.90
C ALA A 222 -10.24 -10.98 9.62
N THR A 223 -10.20 -12.30 9.72
CA THR A 223 -11.22 -13.15 10.37
C THR A 223 -12.59 -13.17 9.68
N THR A 224 -12.78 -12.46 8.56
CA THR A 224 -14.00 -12.56 7.73
C THR A 224 -14.27 -14.02 7.39
N GLU A 225 -15.47 -14.50 7.71
CA GLU A 225 -15.89 -15.87 7.44
C GLU A 225 -16.28 -16.02 5.96
N LEU A 226 -15.73 -17.04 5.30
CA LEU A 226 -15.91 -17.30 3.89
C LEU A 226 -16.43 -18.72 3.70
N ILE A 227 -17.57 -18.87 3.01
CA ILE A 227 -18.10 -20.17 2.62
C ILE A 227 -17.39 -20.60 1.33
N CYS A 228 -16.72 -21.73 1.35
CA CYS A 228 -16.09 -22.28 0.16
C CYS A 228 -17.15 -22.82 -0.80
N LEU A 229 -17.00 -22.51 -2.08
CA LEU A 229 -17.91 -22.93 -3.15
C LEU A 229 -17.36 -24.12 -3.95
N GLU A 230 -16.18 -24.62 -3.56
CA GLU A 230 -15.52 -25.79 -4.12
C GLU A 230 -15.61 -26.97 -3.14
N PRO A 231 -15.44 -28.23 -3.61
CA PRO A 231 -15.38 -29.39 -2.74
C PRO A 231 -14.29 -29.26 -1.67
N LYS A 232 -14.63 -29.56 -0.41
CA LYS A 232 -13.74 -29.43 0.77
C LYS A 232 -12.35 -30.05 0.58
N ALA A 233 -12.25 -31.21 -0.07
CA ALA A 233 -10.98 -31.86 -0.34
C ALA A 233 -10.07 -31.01 -1.26
N GLN A 234 -10.64 -30.36 -2.27
CA GLN A 234 -9.91 -29.47 -3.17
C GLN A 234 -9.45 -28.22 -2.44
N VAL A 235 -10.33 -27.60 -1.64
CA VAL A 235 -9.98 -26.42 -0.85
C VAL A 235 -8.82 -26.72 0.10
N LYS A 236 -8.87 -27.83 0.84
CA LYS A 236 -7.80 -28.24 1.76
C LYS A 236 -6.45 -28.41 1.06
N SER A 237 -6.44 -28.87 -0.20
CA SER A 237 -5.20 -29.00 -0.98
C SER A 237 -4.61 -27.65 -1.44
N LYS A 238 -5.43 -26.60 -1.49
CA LYS A 238 -5.04 -25.25 -1.94
C LYS A 238 -4.68 -24.31 -0.79
N LEU A 239 -5.22 -24.54 0.41
CA LEU A 239 -5.04 -23.64 1.57
C LEU A 239 -3.56 -23.40 1.89
N GLY A 240 -3.19 -22.13 2.02
CA GLY A 240 -1.80 -21.71 2.26
C GLY A 240 -0.86 -21.85 1.06
N VAL A 241 -1.34 -22.35 -0.09
CA VAL A 241 -0.50 -22.58 -1.27
C VAL A 241 -0.45 -21.32 -2.13
N GLN A 242 0.77 -20.85 -2.38
CA GLN A 242 1.03 -19.70 -3.25
C GLN A 242 0.56 -19.95 -4.68
N GLY A 243 0.00 -18.92 -5.31
CA GLY A 243 -0.55 -18.99 -6.67
C GLY A 243 -1.88 -19.74 -6.80
N GLN A 244 -2.37 -20.41 -5.75
CA GLN A 244 -3.67 -21.07 -5.76
C GLN A 244 -4.79 -20.13 -5.32
N TRP A 245 -5.99 -20.40 -5.81
CA TRP A 245 -7.19 -19.59 -5.58
C TRP A 245 -8.35 -20.47 -5.16
N ILE A 246 -9.18 -19.92 -4.27
CA ILE A 246 -10.38 -20.59 -3.77
C ILE A 246 -11.58 -19.72 -4.11
N GLN A 247 -12.58 -20.31 -4.75
CA GLN A 247 -13.88 -19.67 -4.95
C GLN A 247 -14.68 -19.67 -3.65
N VAL A 248 -15.14 -18.50 -3.23
CA VAL A 248 -15.80 -18.30 -1.95
C VAL A 248 -17.03 -17.41 -2.06
N GLN A 249 -17.91 -17.51 -1.07
CA GLN A 249 -18.97 -16.56 -0.78
C GLN A 249 -18.71 -15.88 0.56
N ASP A 250 -18.83 -14.55 0.60
CA ASP A 250 -18.71 -13.75 1.82
C ASP A 250 -20.03 -13.74 2.64
N PRO A 251 -20.03 -13.16 3.86
CA PRO A 251 -21.23 -13.12 4.71
C PRO A 251 -22.39 -12.31 4.12
N LYS A 252 -22.13 -11.43 3.15
CA LYS A 252 -23.15 -10.62 2.45
C LYS A 252 -23.73 -11.37 1.25
N GLY A 253 -23.22 -12.56 0.92
CA GLY A 253 -23.66 -13.37 -0.20
C GLY A 253 -22.97 -13.02 -1.52
N ASP A 254 -21.90 -12.22 -1.49
CA ASP A 254 -21.11 -11.90 -2.67
C ASP A 254 -20.07 -12.99 -2.92
N GLN A 255 -19.88 -13.34 -4.19
CA GLN A 255 -19.03 -14.46 -4.61
C GLN A 255 -17.86 -14.00 -5.46
N GLY A 256 -16.75 -14.72 -5.36
CA GLY A 256 -15.55 -14.46 -6.13
C GLY A 256 -14.41 -15.39 -5.72
N TYR A 257 -13.20 -15.02 -6.11
CA TYR A 257 -11.98 -15.77 -5.82
C TYR A 257 -11.11 -15.02 -4.81
N VAL A 258 -10.58 -15.76 -3.84
CA VAL A 258 -9.58 -15.28 -2.89
C VAL A 258 -8.27 -16.07 -3.06
N ALA A 259 -7.15 -15.40 -2.82
CA ALA A 259 -5.84 -16.02 -2.83
C ALA A 259 -5.74 -17.04 -1.68
N ALA A 260 -5.43 -18.30 -1.99
CA ALA A 260 -5.44 -19.38 -1.02
C ALA A 260 -4.35 -19.23 0.05
N TRP A 261 -3.29 -18.48 -0.25
CA TRP A 261 -2.21 -18.13 0.68
C TRP A 261 -2.52 -16.95 1.61
N TYR A 262 -3.75 -16.44 1.64
CA TYR A 262 -4.21 -15.41 2.60
C TYR A 262 -5.46 -15.85 3.38
N VAL A 263 -5.72 -17.15 3.45
CA VAL A 263 -6.87 -17.73 4.16
C VAL A 263 -6.47 -18.95 4.98
N SER A 264 -7.27 -19.27 6.00
CA SER A 264 -7.01 -20.34 6.97
C SER A 264 -8.31 -21.01 7.44
N GLU A 265 -8.25 -22.29 7.87
CA GLU A 265 -9.40 -22.96 8.52
C GLU A 265 -9.68 -22.45 9.94
N THR A 266 -8.73 -21.73 10.54
CA THR A 266 -8.87 -21.20 11.91
C THR A 266 -8.69 -19.69 11.91
N LYS A 267 -9.54 -19.00 12.70
CA LYS A 267 -9.39 -17.57 12.99
C LYS A 267 -8.01 -17.28 13.58
N ASN A 268 -7.50 -16.07 13.32
CA ASN A 268 -6.24 -15.54 13.88
C ASN A 268 -4.99 -16.38 13.59
N LYS A 269 -5.04 -17.28 12.61
CA LYS A 269 -3.85 -17.99 12.13
C LYS A 269 -3.30 -17.24 10.93
N PRO A 270 -2.06 -16.70 11.01
CA PRO A 270 -1.40 -16.11 9.86
C PRO A 270 -1.29 -17.14 8.75
N ALA A 271 -1.50 -16.72 7.51
CA ALA A 271 -1.40 -17.64 6.40
C ALA A 271 0.02 -18.25 6.29
N SER A 272 0.08 -19.49 5.83
CA SER A 272 1.33 -20.23 5.68
C SER A 272 2.12 -19.64 4.52
N SER A 273 3.25 -18.98 4.79
CA SER A 273 4.18 -18.53 3.76
C SER A 273 5.08 -19.71 3.35
N ALA A 274 4.67 -20.50 2.37
CA ALA A 274 5.62 -21.38 1.70
C ALA A 274 6.62 -20.54 0.87
N PRO A 275 7.93 -20.85 0.90
CA PRO A 275 8.94 -20.08 0.17
C PRO A 275 8.79 -20.23 -1.35
N VAL A 276 9.01 -19.13 -2.06
CA VAL A 276 8.98 -19.02 -3.53
C VAL A 276 10.11 -19.84 -4.17
N THR A 277 9.76 -20.83 -5.00
CA THR A 277 10.60 -21.25 -6.13
C THR A 277 10.00 -20.67 -7.40
N VAL A 278 10.53 -19.54 -7.85
CA VAL A 278 10.25 -18.99 -9.18
C VAL A 278 10.84 -19.94 -10.23
N SER A 279 9.98 -20.68 -10.93
CA SER A 279 10.35 -21.33 -12.19
C SER A 279 10.27 -20.28 -13.29
N ALA A 280 11.43 -19.83 -13.78
CA ALA A 280 11.51 -18.93 -14.93
C ALA A 280 11.12 -19.69 -16.21
N PRO A 281 10.41 -19.06 -17.17
CA PRO A 281 10.16 -19.66 -18.48
C PRO A 281 11.47 -19.83 -19.27
N ALA A 282 11.62 -20.96 -19.95
CA ALA A 282 12.77 -21.28 -20.78
C ALA A 282 12.88 -20.32 -21.98
N ALA A 283 13.99 -19.58 -22.06
CA ALA A 283 14.41 -18.85 -23.26
C ALA A 283 15.35 -19.74 -24.08
N GLY A 284 15.09 -19.81 -25.39
CA GLY A 284 15.78 -20.66 -26.36
C GLY A 284 17.25 -20.30 -26.64
N SER A 285 17.95 -21.34 -27.08
CA SER A 285 19.26 -21.49 -27.76
C SER A 285 19.69 -20.27 -28.60
N ALA A 286 20.96 -19.87 -28.81
CA ALA A 286 22.35 -20.29 -28.60
C ALA A 286 23.24 -19.07 -29.02
N PRO A 287 24.58 -19.10 -29.23
CA PRO A 287 25.67 -19.99 -28.80
C PRO A 287 26.86 -19.28 -28.08
N LYS A 288 27.74 -20.08 -27.48
CA LYS A 288 29.02 -19.75 -26.79
C LYS A 288 30.21 -19.77 -27.78
N PRO A 289 31.31 -19.00 -27.62
CA PRO A 289 32.57 -19.46 -26.96
C PRO A 289 33.34 -18.30 -26.23
N GLY A 290 34.29 -18.45 -25.30
CA GLY A 290 35.09 -19.58 -24.79
C GLY A 290 36.07 -19.11 -23.67
N GLY A 291 36.69 -20.07 -22.95
CA GLY A 291 37.88 -19.95 -22.07
C GLY A 291 37.62 -19.47 -20.62
N ALA A 292 37.42 -20.28 -19.56
CA ALA A 292 38.17 -21.40 -18.94
C ALA A 292 39.29 -20.98 -17.95
N ALA A 293 39.00 -21.08 -16.65
CA ALA A 293 39.91 -21.40 -15.53
C ALA A 293 39.06 -21.78 -14.28
N PRO A 294 39.53 -22.64 -13.35
CA PRO A 294 38.82 -23.87 -12.98
C PRO A 294 38.01 -23.85 -11.67
N ALA A 295 37.13 -24.86 -11.56
CA ALA A 295 36.16 -25.11 -10.49
C ALA A 295 36.75 -25.80 -9.24
N PRO A 296 36.09 -25.66 -8.07
CA PRO A 296 36.05 -26.71 -7.06
C PRO A 296 34.81 -27.61 -7.25
N LYS A 297 35.01 -28.89 -6.94
CA LYS A 297 34.10 -30.04 -7.14
C LYS A 297 32.89 -30.02 -6.17
N PRO A 298 31.76 -30.67 -6.49
CA PRO A 298 30.52 -30.62 -5.71
C PRO A 298 30.54 -31.59 -4.53
N GLY A 299 30.09 -31.11 -3.36
CA GLY A 299 29.84 -31.94 -2.19
C GLY A 299 29.48 -31.09 -0.99
N GLY A 300 28.19 -30.98 -0.70
CA GLY A 300 27.73 -30.29 0.50
C GLY A 300 26.21 -30.16 0.51
N ALA A 301 25.58 -30.87 1.44
CA ALA A 301 24.15 -30.81 1.73
C ALA A 301 23.65 -29.36 1.93
N ALA A 302 22.35 -29.16 1.72
CA ALA A 302 21.65 -27.92 2.01
C ALA A 302 22.02 -27.34 3.39
N PRO A 303 22.23 -26.02 3.54
CA PRO A 303 22.61 -25.45 4.83
C PRO A 303 21.45 -25.60 5.82
N ALA A 304 21.77 -26.14 6.99
CA ALA A 304 20.95 -26.05 8.19
C ALA A 304 20.64 -24.57 8.55
N PRO A 305 19.55 -24.29 9.28
CA PRO A 305 19.19 -22.93 9.70
C PRO A 305 20.35 -22.24 10.41
N THR A 306 20.68 -21.03 9.99
CA THR A 306 21.79 -20.25 10.54
C THR A 306 21.58 -20.05 12.05
N PRO A 307 22.54 -20.43 12.90
CA PRO A 307 22.51 -20.10 14.32
C PRO A 307 22.46 -18.58 14.52
N VAL A 308 21.78 -18.14 15.58
CA VAL A 308 21.75 -16.72 15.98
C VAL A 308 23.18 -16.27 16.28
N PRO A 309 23.69 -15.20 15.64
CA PRO A 309 25.01 -14.69 15.97
C PRO A 309 25.09 -14.30 17.46
N ALA A 310 26.22 -14.57 18.12
CA ALA A 310 26.48 -14.02 19.44
C ALA A 310 26.47 -12.48 19.35
N GLY A 311 25.60 -11.82 20.12
CA GLY A 311 25.37 -10.37 20.04
C GLY A 311 24.29 -9.95 19.02
N ALA A 312 23.44 -10.86 18.55
CA ALA A 312 22.29 -10.50 17.71
C ALA A 312 21.38 -9.49 18.43
N LEU A 313 21.06 -8.40 17.73
CA LEU A 313 20.20 -7.35 18.26
C LEU A 313 18.74 -7.78 18.18
N ALA A 314 18.01 -7.60 19.27
CA ALA A 314 16.58 -7.67 19.24
C ALA A 314 16.03 -6.25 19.02
N LEU A 315 15.23 -6.11 17.96
CA LEU A 315 14.64 -4.85 17.53
C LEU A 315 13.14 -4.90 17.81
N VAL A 316 12.62 -3.83 18.39
CA VAL A 316 11.19 -3.64 18.62
C VAL A 316 10.77 -2.44 17.78
N PRO A 317 9.85 -2.60 16.81
CA PRO A 317 9.36 -1.48 16.04
C PRO A 317 8.67 -0.46 16.96
N THR A 318 8.85 0.83 16.69
CA THR A 318 8.12 1.90 17.40
C THR A 318 6.69 2.07 16.85
N GLU A 319 6.47 1.64 15.61
CA GLU A 319 5.21 1.68 14.87
C GLU A 319 5.07 0.41 14.02
N GLU A 320 3.96 0.25 13.29
CA GLU A 320 3.76 -0.88 12.39
C GLU A 320 4.79 -0.87 11.25
N LEU A 321 5.56 -1.96 11.09
CA LEU A 321 6.64 -2.06 10.11
C LEU A 321 6.29 -3.04 8.97
N SER A 322 6.63 -2.66 7.74
CA SER A 322 6.53 -3.57 6.58
C SER A 322 7.68 -4.59 6.57
N PHE A 323 7.38 -5.87 6.77
CA PHE A 323 8.34 -6.98 6.67
C PHE A 323 8.49 -7.41 5.21
N ARG A 324 9.68 -7.31 4.61
CA ARG A 324 9.85 -7.49 3.17
C ARG A 324 10.88 -8.56 2.78
N SER A 325 10.63 -9.28 1.70
CA SER A 325 11.55 -10.31 1.18
C SER A 325 12.80 -9.75 0.51
N GLN A 326 12.73 -8.48 0.09
CA GLN A 326 13.82 -7.75 -0.56
C GLN A 326 13.80 -6.28 -0.09
N PRO A 327 14.95 -5.59 -0.15
CA PRO A 327 15.08 -4.18 0.25
C PRO A 327 14.50 -3.21 -0.78
N VAL A 328 13.25 -3.44 -1.18
CA VAL A 328 12.52 -2.68 -2.20
C VAL A 328 11.10 -2.45 -1.68
N ILE A 329 10.58 -1.23 -1.83
CA ILE A 329 9.21 -0.91 -1.41
C ILE A 329 8.25 -1.25 -2.55
N SER A 330 7.66 -2.46 -2.51
CA SER A 330 6.64 -2.90 -3.48
C SER A 330 5.67 -3.91 -2.85
N ASN A 331 4.51 -4.16 -3.44
CA ASN A 331 3.58 -5.14 -2.86
C ASN A 331 4.11 -6.58 -2.99
N GLU A 332 4.87 -6.85 -4.05
CA GLU A 332 5.46 -8.16 -4.35
C GLU A 332 6.53 -8.57 -3.32
N THR A 333 7.13 -7.57 -2.66
CA THR A 333 8.15 -7.79 -1.63
C THR A 333 7.55 -7.82 -0.23
N LEU A 334 6.31 -7.34 -0.03
CA LEU A 334 5.69 -7.33 1.29
C LEU A 334 5.33 -8.77 1.71
N ILE A 335 5.95 -9.23 2.79
CA ILE A 335 5.63 -10.51 3.42
C ILE A 335 4.44 -10.34 4.37
N ARG A 336 4.50 -9.31 5.23
CA ARG A 336 3.44 -8.94 6.19
C ARG A 336 3.73 -7.61 6.88
N LYS A 337 2.79 -7.15 7.69
CA LYS A 337 3.02 -6.10 8.69
C LYS A 337 3.46 -6.68 10.04
N VAL A 338 4.33 -5.95 10.73
CA VAL A 338 4.86 -6.29 12.07
C VAL A 338 4.35 -5.23 13.06
N PRO A 339 3.55 -5.60 14.07
CA PRO A 339 3.08 -4.64 15.06
C PRO A 339 4.24 -4.18 15.97
N PRO A 340 4.13 -3.01 16.62
CA PRO A 340 5.17 -2.49 17.53
C PRO A 340 5.37 -3.35 18.78
N THR A 341 4.48 -4.31 19.04
CA THR A 341 4.60 -5.29 20.14
C THR A 341 5.44 -6.50 19.77
N GLU A 342 5.76 -6.70 18.48
CA GLU A 342 6.48 -7.88 18.02
C GLU A 342 7.97 -7.61 17.88
N GLN A 343 8.78 -8.45 18.53
CA GLN A 343 10.24 -8.38 18.48
C GLN A 343 10.79 -9.10 17.25
N LEU A 344 11.66 -8.41 16.51
CA LEU A 344 12.45 -8.95 15.40
C LEU A 344 13.89 -9.18 15.84
N ILE A 345 14.53 -10.22 15.32
CA ILE A 345 15.95 -10.48 15.56
C ILE A 345 16.75 -10.03 14.34
N CYS A 346 17.64 -9.07 14.53
CA CYS A 346 18.61 -8.68 13.51
C CYS A 346 19.63 -9.79 13.29
N LEU A 347 19.85 -10.11 12.02
CA LEU A 347 20.79 -11.13 11.57
C LEU A 347 22.13 -10.55 11.11
N GLU A 348 22.25 -9.22 11.13
CA GLU A 348 23.50 -8.52 10.80
C GLU A 348 24.36 -8.34 12.07
N PRO A 349 25.69 -8.25 11.92
CA PRO A 349 26.57 -7.85 13.02
C PRO A 349 26.14 -6.49 13.60
N ALA A 350 26.19 -6.36 14.94
CA ALA A 350 25.71 -5.15 15.62
C ALA A 350 26.38 -3.85 15.13
N ASN A 351 27.68 -3.91 14.81
CA ASN A 351 28.43 -2.77 14.25
C ASN A 351 27.97 -2.33 12.84
N GLN A 352 27.27 -3.20 12.11
CA GLN A 352 26.66 -2.87 10.80
C GLN A 352 25.18 -2.51 10.94
N ALA A 353 24.48 -3.13 11.87
CA ALA A 353 23.06 -2.92 12.11
C ALA A 353 22.76 -1.59 12.81
N ILE A 354 23.49 -1.25 13.88
CA ILE A 354 23.23 -0.06 14.70
C ILE A 354 23.21 1.23 13.85
N PRO A 355 24.18 1.48 12.94
CA PRO A 355 24.16 2.69 12.10
C PRO A 355 22.98 2.79 11.12
N LYS A 356 22.24 1.70 10.88
CA LYS A 356 21.09 1.66 9.97
C LYS A 356 19.76 1.89 10.67
N VAL A 357 19.69 1.67 11.99
CA VAL A 357 18.45 1.78 12.77
C VAL A 357 17.97 3.24 12.73
N GLY A 358 16.73 3.45 12.25
CA GLY A 358 16.13 4.78 12.12
C GLY A 358 16.66 5.61 10.94
N VAL A 359 17.52 5.04 10.07
CA VAL A 359 18.08 5.75 8.92
C VAL A 359 17.31 5.41 7.65
N GLN A 360 16.88 6.44 6.91
CA GLN A 360 16.13 6.28 5.67
C GLN A 360 16.91 5.50 4.59
N ASN A 361 16.21 4.69 3.81
CA ASN A 361 16.75 3.83 2.75
C ASN A 361 17.81 2.82 3.23
N GLN A 362 17.93 2.59 4.53
CA GLN A 362 18.72 1.51 5.08
C GLN A 362 17.81 0.35 5.45
N TRP A 363 18.27 -0.86 5.12
CA TRP A 363 17.55 -2.10 5.30
C TRP A 363 18.29 -2.99 6.28
N LEU A 364 17.53 -3.69 7.12
CA LEU A 364 18.06 -4.53 8.16
C LEU A 364 17.60 -5.96 7.88
N LYS A 365 18.56 -6.84 7.64
CA LYS A 365 18.27 -8.26 7.55
C LYS A 365 17.81 -8.76 8.91
N VAL A 366 16.54 -9.12 9.01
CA VAL A 366 15.89 -9.51 10.26
C VAL A 366 15.19 -10.85 10.11
N ARG A 367 14.90 -11.49 11.23
CA ARG A 367 13.97 -12.62 11.29
C ARG A 367 12.88 -12.39 12.33
N ASP A 368 11.70 -12.93 12.07
CA ASP A 368 10.61 -12.94 13.04
C ASP A 368 10.64 -14.16 13.97
N GLN A 369 9.68 -14.22 14.90
CA GLN A 369 9.55 -15.32 15.86
C GLN A 369 9.26 -16.67 15.18
N ASN A 370 8.65 -16.64 13.99
CA ASN A 370 8.37 -17.81 13.16
C ASN A 370 9.57 -18.19 12.27
N LYS A 371 10.73 -17.55 12.48
CA LYS A 371 11.99 -17.76 11.73
C LYS A 371 11.89 -17.36 10.24
N ARG A 372 10.89 -16.58 9.85
CA ARG A 372 10.83 -15.97 8.52
C ARG A 372 11.88 -14.88 8.43
N MET A 373 12.57 -14.76 7.29
CA MET A 373 13.60 -13.76 7.07
C MET A 373 13.06 -12.63 6.20
N ALA A 374 13.51 -11.41 6.49
CA ALA A 374 13.25 -10.22 5.71
C ALA A 374 14.51 -9.35 5.60
N MET A 375 14.43 -8.35 4.73
CA MET A 375 15.40 -7.26 4.62
C MET A 375 14.72 -5.92 4.80
#